data_AF-A0A380P3I5-F1
#
_entry.id   AF-A0A380P3I5-F1
#
_cell.length_a   1.000
_cell.length_b   1.000
_cell.length_c   1.000
_cell.angle_alpha   90.00
_cell.angle_beta   90.00
_cell.angle_gamma   90.00
#
_symmetry.space_group_name_H-M   'P 1'
#
loop_
_entity.id
_entity.type
_entity.pdbx_description
1 polymer ?
#
loop_
_entity_poly.entity_id
_entity_poly.type
_entity_poly.pdbx_seq_one_letter_code
_entity_poly.pdbx_strand_id
1 'polypeptide(L)' 'MQMNKHFPAERHIVLANGLRVHLVPRPDFHQMAANLTVDFGGRDDTFYWKNQTITQPLGVAHFWNIAYLGNLTMMPSKIK' A
#
# COMPACT_ATOMS: atom_id res chain seq x y z
N MET A 1 20.93 -4.75 32.30
CA MET A 1 20.72 -4.97 30.85
C MET A 1 20.16 -3.69 30.25
N GLN A 2 20.96 -2.94 29.49
CA GLN A 2 20.46 -1.77 28.76
C GLN A 2 19.65 -2.26 27.56
N MET A 3 18.35 -1.96 27.52
CA MET A 3 17.55 -2.12 26.31
C MET A 3 18.08 -1.14 25.26
N ASN A 4 18.52 -1.66 24.12
CA ASN A 4 18.99 -0.87 22.99
C ASN A 4 17.92 0.12 22.53
N LYS A 5 18.13 1.39 22.86
CA LYS A 5 17.25 2.55 22.59
C LYS A 5 17.37 3.06 21.13
N HIS A 6 17.71 2.18 20.19
CA HIS A 6 18.06 2.53 18.80
C HIS A 6 16.99 2.18 17.76
N PHE A 7 15.88 1.55 18.19
CA PHE A 7 14.74 1.30 17.31
C PHE A 7 13.60 2.24 17.68
N PRO A 8 13.20 3.15 16.78
CA PRO A 8 12.08 4.04 17.03
C PRO A 8 10.80 3.27 17.25
N ALA A 9 9.96 3.78 18.15
CA ALA A 9 8.69 3.18 18.48
C ALA A 9 7.79 3.11 17.23
N GLU A 10 7.68 1.91 16.67
CA GLU A 10 6.73 1.62 15.61
C GLU A 10 5.30 1.78 16.14
N ARG A 11 4.44 2.40 15.35
CA ARG A 11 3.02 2.60 15.67
C ARG A 11 2.18 1.84 14.65
N HIS A 12 1.28 1.01 15.16
CA HIS A 12 0.32 0.24 14.38
C HIS A 12 -1.07 0.78 14.68
N ILE A 13 -1.78 1.25 13.66
CA ILE A 13 -3.12 1.83 13.81
C ILE A 13 -4.05 1.17 12.79
N VAL A 14 -5.25 0.79 13.24
CA VAL A 14 -6.34 0.36 12.36
C VAL A 14 -7.36 1.48 12.32
N LEU A 15 -7.65 2.00 11.13
CA LEU A 15 -8.65 3.04 10.93
C LEU A 15 -10.07 2.45 10.94
N ALA A 16 -11.08 3.29 11.11
CA ALA A 16 -12.49 2.88 11.14
C ALA A 16 -12.96 2.16 9.86
N ASN A 17 -12.28 2.38 8.72
CA ASN A 17 -12.55 1.70 7.45
C ASN A 17 -11.78 0.37 7.26
N GLY A 18 -11.04 -0.09 8.27
CA GLY A 18 -10.24 -1.32 8.23
C GLY A 18 -8.82 -1.16 7.64
N LEU A 19 -8.43 0.04 7.18
CA LEU A 19 -7.06 0.28 6.71
C LEU A 19 -6.05 0.13 7.86
N ARG A 20 -5.01 -0.67 7.63
CA ARG A 20 -3.88 -0.84 8.55
C ARG A 20 -2.77 0.14 8.19
N VAL A 21 -2.36 0.95 9.16
CA VAL A 21 -1.29 1.95 9.02
C VAL A 21 -0.14 1.56 9.93
N HIS A 22 1.04 1.40 9.33
CA HIS A 22 2.30 1.10 10.01
C HIS A 22 3.21 2.33 9.89
N LEU A 23 3.48 3.00 11.01
CA LEU A 23 4.33 4.20 11.07
C LEU A 23 5.60 3.91 11.85
N VAL A 24 6.71 4.25 11.22
CA VAL A 24 8.05 3.99 11.76
C VAL A 24 8.83 5.32 11.71
N PRO A 25 8.61 6.24 12.68
CA PRO A 25 9.23 7.56 12.64
C PRO A 25 10.76 7.46 12.71
N ARG A 26 11.45 8.28 11.91
CA ARG A 26 12.91 8.36 11.83
C ARG A 26 13.29 9.86 11.77
N PRO A 27 13.28 10.57 12.91
CA PRO A 27 13.41 12.03 12.92
C PRO A 27 14.76 12.52 12.38
N ASP A 28 15.80 11.69 12.45
CA ASP A 28 17.14 12.02 11.96
C ASP A 28 17.30 11.85 10.44
N PHE A 29 16.24 11.44 9.73
CA PHE A 29 16.26 11.21 8.29
C PHE A 29 15.46 12.28 7.55
N HIS A 30 16.05 12.83 6.48
CA HIS A 30 15.39 13.81 5.61
C HIS A 30 14.46 13.19 4.58
N GLN A 31 14.59 11.89 4.32
CA GLN A 31 13.79 11.15 3.35
C GLN A 31 12.78 10.27 4.07
N MET A 32 11.54 10.29 3.56
CA MET A 32 10.47 9.39 3.95
C MET A 32 10.11 8.50 2.78
N ALA A 33 9.90 7.21 3.05
CA ALA A 33 9.28 6.29 2.12
C ALA A 33 7.90 5.89 2.66
N ALA A 34 6.90 5.85 1.79
CA ALA A 34 5.57 5.35 2.10
C ALA A 34 5.20 4.31 1.05
N ASN A 35 4.51 3.25 1.48
CA ASN A 35 4.00 2.23 0.59
C ASN A 35 2.52 1.99 0.90
N LEU A 36 1.70 1.93 -0.15
CA LEU A 36 0.31 1.52 -0.08
C LEU A 36 0.19 0.17 -0.79
N THR A 37 -0.17 -0.86 -0.03
CA THR A 37 -0.39 -2.20 -0.56
C THR A 37 -1.82 -2.63 -0.33
N VAL A 38 -2.31 -3.48 -1.22
CA VAL A 38 -3.63 -4.12 -1.11
C VAL A 38 -3.43 -5.62 -1.16
N ASP A 39 -4.32 -6.36 -0.50
CA ASP A 39 -4.33 -7.82 -0.52
C ASP A 39 -5.07 -8.32 -1.77
N PHE A 40 -4.47 -8.03 -2.93
CA PHE A 40 -4.96 -8.44 -4.24
C PHE A 40 -3.81 -8.49 -5.24
N GLY A 41 -3.64 -9.62 -5.91
CA GLY A 41 -2.51 -9.88 -6.81
C GLY A 41 -2.83 -10.86 -7.92
N GLY A 42 -1.79 -11.32 -8.63
CA GLY A 42 -1.94 -12.19 -9.80
C GLY A 42 -2.56 -13.56 -9.51
N ARG A 43 -2.63 -13.97 -8.23
CA ARG A 43 -3.26 -15.21 -7.78
C ARG A 43 -4.78 -15.08 -7.64
N ASP A 44 -5.32 -13.87 -7.51
CA ASP A 44 -6.73 -13.65 -7.21
C ASP A 44 -7.57 -13.64 -8.49
N ASP A 45 -7.37 -14.62 -9.38
CA ASP A 45 -8.07 -14.73 -10.66
C ASP A 45 -9.53 -15.19 -10.50
N THR A 46 -9.85 -15.86 -9.38
CA THR A 46 -11.23 -16.21 -9.01
C THR A 46 -11.50 -15.86 -7.56
N PHE A 47 -12.56 -15.10 -7.30
CA PHE A 47 -12.97 -14.68 -5.95
C PHE A 47 -14.49 -14.54 -5.82
N TYR A 48 -14.98 -14.63 -4.59
CA TYR A 48 -16.41 -14.48 -4.29
C TYR A 48 -16.72 -13.05 -3.85
N TRP A 49 -17.69 -12.42 -4.51
CA TRP A 49 -18.09 -11.04 -4.24
C TRP A 49 -19.57 -10.85 -4.48
N LYS A 50 -20.27 -10.19 -3.55
CA LYS A 50 -21.72 -9.90 -3.65
C LYS A 50 -22.57 -11.10 -4.08
N ASN A 51 -22.32 -12.23 -3.43
CA ASN A 51 -23.01 -13.48 -3.65
C ASN A 51 -22.76 -14.15 -5.03
N GLN A 52 -21.70 -13.75 -5.73
CA GLN A 52 -21.32 -14.27 -7.05
C GLN A 52 -19.86 -14.69 -7.06
N THR A 53 -19.56 -15.78 -7.77
CA THR A 53 -18.17 -16.13 -8.11
C THR A 53 -17.77 -15.36 -9.35
N ILE A 54 -16.74 -14.53 -9.23
CA ILE A 54 -16.18 -13.74 -10.31
C ILE A 54 -14.86 -14.40 -10.71
N THR A 55 -14.72 -14.72 -12.00
CA THR A 55 -13.47 -15.18 -12.60
C THR A 55 -13.01 -14.14 -13.61
N GLN A 56 -11.76 -13.72 -13.50
CA GLN A 56 -11.11 -12.75 -14.36
C GLN A 56 -9.92 -13.38 -15.08
N PRO A 57 -9.52 -12.87 -16.24
CA PRO A 57 -8.31 -13.33 -16.92
C PRO A 57 -7.07 -13.14 -16.05
N LEU A 58 -6.08 -14.02 -16.24
CA LEU A 58 -4.77 -13.84 -15.64
C LEU A 58 -4.18 -12.49 -16.07
N GLY A 59 -3.53 -11.81 -15.12
CA GLY A 59 -2.87 -10.53 -15.38
C GLY A 59 -3.70 -9.27 -15.10
N VAL A 60 -4.98 -9.38 -14.72
CA VAL A 60 -5.80 -8.18 -14.39
C VAL A 60 -5.20 -7.36 -13.24
N ALA A 61 -4.70 -8.00 -12.18
CA ALA A 61 -4.02 -7.28 -11.09
C ALA A 61 -2.81 -6.47 -11.58
N HIS A 62 -2.02 -7.03 -12.51
CA HIS A 62 -0.87 -6.34 -13.09
C HIS A 62 -1.30 -5.22 -14.05
N PHE A 63 -2.31 -5.47 -14.88
CA PHE A 63 -2.87 -4.46 -15.77
C PHE A 63 -3.38 -3.24 -14.99
N TRP A 64 -4.09 -3.47 -13.88
CA TRP A 64 -4.55 -2.39 -13.02
C TRP A 64 -3.40 -1.58 -12.43
N ASN A 65 -2.35 -2.24 -11.94
CA ASN A 65 -1.16 -1.56 -11.41
C ASN A 65 -0.58 -0.58 -12.45
N ILE A 66 -0.43 -1.00 -13.70
CA ILE A 66 0.04 -0.13 -14.80
C ILE A 66 -0.93 1.03 -15.05
N ALA A 67 -2.24 0.75 -15.15
CA ALA A 67 -3.25 1.77 -15.41
C ALA A 67 -3.31 2.85 -14.31
N TYR A 68 -3.19 2.46 -13.04
CA TYR A 68 -3.13 3.39 -11.92
C TYR A 68 -1.87 4.27 -11.95
N LEU A 69 -0.72 3.70 -12.33
CA LEU A 69 0.52 4.46 -12.47
C LEU A 69 0.43 5.48 -13.61
N GLY A 70 -0.25 5.17 -14.71
CA GLY A 70 -0.51 6.12 -15.80
C GLY A 70 -1.21 7.41 -15.33
N ASN A 71 -2.19 7.30 -14.43
CA ASN A 71 -2.85 8.46 -13.83
C ASN A 71 -2.01 9.20 -12.80
N LEU A 72 -1.11 8.52 -12.07
CA LEU A 72 -0.19 9.15 -11.13
C LEU A 72 0.94 9.91 -11.85
N THR A 73 1.35 9.46 -13.05
CA THR A 73 2.33 10.18 -13.88
C THR A 73 1.79 11.46 -14.52
N MET A 74 0.48 11.68 -14.52
CA MET A 74 -0.17 12.91 -15.01
C MET A 74 -0.45 13.95 -13.91
N MET A 75 0.11 13.80 -12.70
CA MET A 75 0.11 14.90 -11.74
C MET A 75 1.07 16.00 -12.22
N PRO A 76 0.62 17.26 -12.39
CA PRO A 76 1.51 18.33 -12.79
C PRO A 76 2.54 18.55 -11.68
N SER A 77 3.82 18.41 -12.04
CA SER A 77 4.95 18.89 -11.26
C SER A 77 4.77 20.40 -11.01
N LYS A 78 4.09 20.75 -9.92
CA LYS A 78 4.09 22.10 -9.35
C LYS A 78 5.25 22.19 -8.37
N ILE A 79 6.47 22.13 -8.91
CA ILE A 79 7.64 22.69 -8.25
C ILE A 79 7.97 23.95 -9.04
N LYS A 80 7.60 25.10 -8.47
CA LYS A 80 8.18 26.40 -8.82
C LYS A 80 9.33 26.64 -7.86
#